data_AF-A0A3M8SY28-F1
#
_entry.id   AF-A0A3M8SY28-F1
#
_cell.length_a   1.000
_cell.length_b   1.000
_cell.length_c   1.000
_cell.angle_alpha   90.00
_cell.angle_beta   90.00
_cell.angle_gamma   90.00
#
_symmetry.space_group_name_H-M   'P 1'
#
loop_
_entity.id
_entity.type
_entity.pdbx_description
1 polymer ?
#
loop_
_entity_poly.entity_id
_entity_poly.type
_entity_poly.pdbx_seq_one_letter_code
_entity_poly.pdbx_strand_id
1 'polypeptide(L)'
;MSKKFVFALAMVASLAACRDNNQATQEPVAPPAPTEATAPVVEPAPVAPVAPVAPPVAMVPALQAPLAGGVQTLPFRFHVAVEREVTAKKTGKVVREVGIEFFDGTVDEVDAQMAEAFKQGGYARDKGEPQGHAIRSVYKKSGSSDVLVWVRRGAPRGERFKLQQPDAKGTVYMAWDVAPN
;
A
#
# COMPACT_ATOMS: atom_id res chain seq x y z
N MET A 1 -49.57 -4.36 17.46
CA MET A 1 -49.11 -3.00 17.80
C MET A 1 -47.98 -2.62 16.86
N SER A 2 -48.26 -1.72 15.92
CA SER A 2 -47.41 -1.40 14.77
C SER A 2 -46.61 -0.12 15.05
N LYS A 3 -45.28 -0.21 15.11
CA LYS A 3 -44.42 0.99 15.27
C LYS A 3 -43.77 1.33 13.92
N LYS A 4 -44.30 2.37 13.29
CA LYS A 4 -43.75 3.03 12.09
C LYS A 4 -42.57 3.90 12.52
N PHE A 5 -41.38 3.67 11.95
CA PHE A 5 -40.25 4.58 12.10
C PHE A 5 -40.09 5.40 10.82
N VAL A 6 -40.23 6.72 10.97
CA VAL A 6 -40.12 7.73 9.92
C VAL A 6 -38.64 8.08 9.73
N PHE A 7 -38.15 7.91 8.51
CA PHE A 7 -36.88 8.40 8.02
C PHE A 7 -36.94 9.92 7.86
N ALA A 8 -35.98 10.66 8.42
CA ALA A 8 -35.75 12.07 8.09
C ALA A 8 -34.30 12.25 7.64
N LEU A 9 -34.17 12.48 6.34
CA LEU A 9 -32.96 12.80 5.58
C LEU A 9 -32.67 14.29 5.75
N ALA A 10 -31.48 14.67 6.22
CA ALA A 10 -31.02 16.06 6.21
C ALA A 10 -29.67 16.16 5.51
N MET A 11 -29.71 16.65 4.28
CA MET A 11 -28.59 16.97 3.40
C MET A 11 -28.40 18.49 3.50
N VAL A 12 -27.26 18.98 3.99
CA VAL A 12 -26.89 20.41 3.88
C VAL A 12 -25.44 20.48 3.40
N ALA A 13 -25.31 20.86 2.14
CA ALA A 13 -24.06 21.22 1.48
C ALA A 13 -23.79 22.71 1.72
N SER A 14 -22.64 23.03 2.31
CA SER A 14 -22.15 24.40 2.42
C SER A 14 -20.62 24.40 2.21
N LEU A 15 -20.19 24.61 0.97
CA LEU A 15 -18.82 24.99 0.65
C LEU A 15 -18.88 26.35 -0.03
N ALA A 16 -18.53 27.37 0.76
CA ALA A 16 -18.32 28.74 0.34
C ALA A 16 -16.82 29.07 0.48
N ALA A 17 -16.33 29.87 -0.48
CA ALA A 17 -15.05 30.59 -0.52
C ALA A 17 -13.78 29.71 -0.57
N CYS A 18 -12.71 30.04 -1.29
CA CYS A 18 -12.18 31.35 -1.63
C CYS A 18 -11.69 31.41 -3.07
N ARG A 19 -11.98 32.54 -3.70
CA ARG A 19 -11.44 32.97 -4.98
C ARG A 19 -10.71 34.28 -4.66
N ASP A 20 -9.39 34.25 -4.70
CA ASP A 20 -8.51 35.43 -4.76
C ASP A 20 -7.25 35.00 -5.54
N ASN A 21 -7.00 35.47 -6.75
CA ASN A 21 -6.50 36.78 -7.21
C ASN A 21 -4.97 36.95 -7.08
N ASN A 22 -4.38 37.41 -8.19
CA ASN A 22 -3.06 38.03 -8.37
C ASN A 22 -1.82 37.11 -8.28
N GLN A 23 -0.77 37.26 -9.09
CA GLN A 23 -0.41 38.31 -10.04
C GLN A 23 0.65 37.74 -11.00
N ALA A 24 0.51 38.02 -12.30
CA ALA A 24 1.59 37.87 -13.25
C ALA A 24 2.57 39.04 -13.10
N THR A 25 3.87 38.76 -13.04
CA THR A 25 4.92 39.78 -13.17
C THR A 25 5.87 39.38 -14.29
N GLN A 26 6.06 40.35 -15.19
CA GLN A 26 6.75 40.29 -16.47
C GLN A 26 8.27 40.15 -16.34
N GLU A 27 8.88 39.44 -17.30
CA GLU A 27 10.30 39.52 -17.64
C GLU A 27 10.68 40.89 -18.24
N PRO A 28 11.93 41.33 -18.11
CA PRO A 28 12.55 42.23 -19.08
C PRO A 28 13.70 41.58 -19.85
N VAL A 29 13.71 41.82 -21.16
CA VAL A 29 14.70 41.43 -22.18
C VAL A 29 15.88 42.44 -22.24
N ALA A 30 17.06 41.94 -22.67
CA ALA A 30 18.46 42.47 -22.75
C ALA A 30 18.72 43.65 -23.75
N PRO A 31 19.94 43.97 -24.32
CA PRO A 31 21.40 43.66 -24.13
C PRO A 31 22.31 44.97 -24.27
N PRO A 32 23.64 45.04 -24.65
CA PRO A 32 24.71 44.06 -24.99
C PRO A 32 26.16 44.29 -24.38
N ALA A 33 27.13 43.52 -24.90
CA ALA A 33 28.53 43.13 -24.54
C ALA A 33 29.65 44.21 -24.43
N PRO A 34 30.92 43.87 -24.06
CA PRO A 34 31.90 43.33 -25.04
C PRO A 34 33.04 42.35 -24.56
N THR A 35 33.51 41.54 -25.53
CA THR A 35 34.89 41.10 -25.90
C THR A 35 35.76 40.12 -25.07
N GLU A 36 35.96 38.96 -25.71
CA GLU A 36 37.14 38.06 -25.89
C GLU A 36 38.17 37.77 -24.79
N ALA A 37 38.34 36.47 -24.52
CA ALA A 37 39.68 35.84 -24.49
C ALA A 37 39.56 34.37 -24.96
N THR A 38 40.17 34.07 -26.10
CA THR A 38 40.22 32.75 -26.72
C THR A 38 41.15 31.82 -25.95
N ALA A 39 40.60 30.74 -25.39
CA ALA A 39 41.36 29.60 -24.87
C ALA A 39 41.14 28.38 -25.78
N PRO A 40 42.13 27.49 -25.95
CA PRO A 40 42.09 26.44 -26.96
C PRO A 40 40.96 25.44 -26.68
N VAL A 41 40.15 25.18 -27.68
CA VAL A 41 39.10 24.15 -27.67
C VAL A 41 39.78 22.78 -27.66
N VAL A 42 39.74 22.10 -26.52
CA VAL A 42 39.92 20.65 -26.47
C VAL A 42 38.58 20.03 -26.84
N GLU A 43 38.55 19.32 -27.96
CA GLU A 43 37.40 18.58 -28.45
C GLU A 43 36.96 17.53 -27.41
N PRO A 44 35.74 17.61 -26.83
CA PRO A 44 35.28 16.58 -25.91
C PRO A 44 34.89 15.35 -26.74
N ALA A 45 35.54 14.23 -26.44
CA ALA A 45 35.17 12.93 -27.01
C ALA A 45 33.67 12.65 -26.82
N PRO A 46 33.00 12.00 -27.79
CA PRO A 46 31.57 11.72 -27.70
C PRO A 46 31.30 10.81 -26.50
N VAL A 47 30.59 11.33 -25.50
CA VAL A 47 30.09 10.55 -24.37
C VAL A 47 29.02 9.62 -24.92
N ALA A 48 29.32 8.32 -24.97
CA ALA A 48 28.33 7.31 -25.32
C ALA A 48 27.12 7.43 -24.37
N PRO A 49 25.88 7.24 -24.88
CA PRO A 49 24.69 7.33 -24.04
C PRO A 49 24.77 6.27 -22.95
N VAL A 50 24.97 6.73 -21.71
CA VAL A 50 24.84 5.89 -20.52
C VAL A 50 23.39 5.43 -20.51
N ALA A 51 23.16 4.15 -20.82
CA ALA A 51 21.86 3.53 -20.65
C ALA A 51 21.38 3.83 -19.21
N PRO A 52 20.12 4.23 -19.01
CA PRO A 52 19.62 4.50 -17.66
C PRO A 52 19.84 3.24 -16.83
N VAL A 53 20.79 3.33 -15.90
CA VAL A 53 20.98 2.32 -14.87
C VAL A 53 19.68 2.33 -14.09
N ALA A 54 18.88 1.28 -14.25
CA ALA A 54 17.72 1.07 -13.41
C ALA A 54 18.19 1.23 -11.96
N PRO A 55 17.54 2.06 -11.15
CA PRO A 55 17.93 2.21 -9.75
C PRO A 55 17.98 0.81 -9.14
N PRO A 56 19.00 0.50 -8.30
CA PRO A 56 18.99 -0.76 -7.58
C PRO A 56 17.64 -0.86 -6.87
N VAL A 57 16.96 -2.01 -7.02
CA VAL A 57 15.72 -2.33 -6.31
C VAL A 57 16.06 -2.36 -4.83
N ALA A 58 16.06 -1.19 -4.21
CA ALA A 58 16.49 -0.99 -2.86
C ALA A 58 15.34 -1.35 -1.93
N MET A 59 15.62 -2.38 -1.14
CA MET A 59 14.97 -2.76 0.11
C MET A 59 13.55 -3.30 -0.04
N VAL A 60 13.44 -4.62 -0.07
CA VAL A 60 12.31 -5.31 0.57
C VAL A 60 12.45 -4.99 2.06
N PRO A 61 11.62 -4.12 2.68
CA PRO A 61 11.66 -3.97 4.12
C PRO A 61 11.35 -5.34 4.72
N ALA A 62 12.29 -5.90 5.48
CA ALA A 62 12.00 -7.12 6.24
C ALA A 62 10.82 -6.84 7.18
N LEU A 63 9.95 -7.83 7.35
CA LEU A 63 8.88 -7.75 8.34
C LEU A 63 9.51 -7.56 9.72
N GLN A 64 9.00 -6.61 10.52
CA GLN A 64 9.54 -6.36 11.87
C GLN A 64 9.35 -7.58 12.78
N ALA A 65 8.25 -8.30 12.58
CA ALA A 65 8.01 -9.60 13.19
C ALA A 65 7.41 -10.57 12.17
N PRO A 66 7.71 -11.88 12.25
CA PRO A 66 7.15 -12.87 11.34
C PRO A 66 5.62 -12.81 11.30
N LEU A 67 5.02 -13.03 10.13
CA LEU A 67 3.58 -13.25 10.03
C LEU A 67 3.21 -14.62 10.60
N ALA A 68 1.92 -14.91 10.68
CA ALA A 68 1.45 -16.25 11.04
C ALA A 68 2.13 -17.34 10.18
N GLY A 69 2.49 -18.45 10.83
CA GLY A 69 3.25 -19.53 10.19
C GLY A 69 4.75 -19.27 10.04
N GLY A 70 5.28 -18.19 10.61
CA GLY A 70 6.71 -17.89 10.55
C GLY A 70 7.17 -17.31 9.22
N VAL A 71 6.24 -16.78 8.42
CA VAL A 71 6.56 -16.11 7.15
C VAL A 71 7.35 -14.84 7.45
N GLN A 72 8.62 -14.81 7.04
CA GLN A 72 9.56 -13.71 7.31
C GLN A 72 9.83 -12.83 6.09
N THR A 73 9.52 -13.33 4.89
CA THR A 73 9.72 -12.61 3.63
C THR A 73 8.52 -12.81 2.72
N LEU A 74 8.30 -11.85 1.83
CA LEU A 74 7.25 -11.91 0.80
C LEU A 74 7.91 -11.82 -0.57
N PRO A 75 7.40 -12.54 -1.59
CA PRO A 75 8.02 -12.64 -2.90
C PRO A 75 7.73 -11.44 -3.82
N PHE A 76 7.29 -10.31 -3.25
CA PHE A 76 6.94 -9.08 -3.96
C PHE A 76 7.44 -7.86 -3.18
N ARG A 77 7.63 -6.72 -3.86
CA ARG A 77 8.00 -5.47 -3.18
C ARG A 77 6.82 -4.97 -2.36
N PHE A 78 7.08 -4.62 -1.10
CA PHE A 78 6.01 -4.20 -0.19
C PHE A 78 6.44 -3.15 0.83
N HIS A 79 5.46 -2.53 1.48
CA HIS A 79 5.61 -1.63 2.62
C HIS A 79 4.61 -2.04 3.71
N VAL A 80 5.04 -2.09 4.97
CA VAL A 80 4.14 -2.36 6.09
C VAL A 80 3.52 -1.04 6.55
N ALA A 81 2.26 -0.80 6.16
CA ALA A 81 1.54 0.42 6.52
C ALA A 81 0.90 0.32 7.93
N VAL A 82 0.57 -0.89 8.36
CA VAL A 82 -0.06 -1.14 9.67
C VAL A 82 0.54 -2.40 10.26
N GLU A 83 0.94 -2.32 11.52
CA GLU A 83 1.25 -3.48 12.34
C GLU A 83 0.85 -3.14 13.78
N ARG A 84 -0.13 -3.86 14.32
CA ARG A 84 -0.63 -3.62 15.68
C ARG A 84 -1.31 -4.85 16.26
N GLU A 85 -1.44 -4.85 17.57
CA GLU A 85 -2.31 -5.77 18.30
C GLU A 85 -3.54 -5.02 18.80
N VAL A 86 -4.72 -5.60 18.59
CA VAL A 86 -6.00 -5.04 19.02
C VAL A 86 -6.80 -6.09 19.77
N THR A 87 -7.38 -5.72 20.90
CA THR A 87 -8.34 -6.58 21.59
C THR A 87 -9.69 -6.50 20.90
N ALA A 88 -10.14 -7.61 20.29
CA ALA A 88 -11.42 -7.68 19.60
C ALA A 88 -12.57 -7.54 20.60
N LYS A 89 -13.33 -6.42 20.52
CA LYS A 89 -14.39 -6.06 21.48
C LYS A 89 -15.42 -7.16 21.75
N LYS A 90 -15.73 -7.99 20.75
CA LYS A 90 -16.76 -9.04 20.87
C LYS A 90 -16.25 -10.31 21.55
N THR A 91 -14.99 -10.66 21.36
CA THR A 91 -14.41 -11.95 21.81
C THR A 91 -13.42 -11.80 22.95
N GLY A 92 -12.95 -10.58 23.24
CA GLY A 92 -11.90 -10.32 24.24
C GLY A 92 -10.50 -10.80 23.82
N LYS A 93 -10.36 -11.41 22.64
CA LYS A 93 -9.10 -11.95 22.15
C LYS A 93 -8.19 -10.86 21.60
N VAL A 94 -6.88 -11.02 21.81
CA VAL A 94 -5.87 -10.20 21.15
C VAL A 94 -5.70 -10.70 19.71
N VAL A 95 -5.90 -9.81 18.76
CA VAL A 95 -5.75 -10.03 17.32
C VAL A 95 -4.58 -9.19 16.84
N ARG A 96 -3.64 -9.80 16.12
CA ARG A 96 -2.60 -9.05 15.40
C ARG A 96 -3.13 -8.73 14.01
N GLU A 97 -3.07 -7.45 13.68
CA GLU A 97 -3.47 -6.92 12.39
C GLU A 97 -2.24 -6.40 11.66
N VAL A 98 -2.07 -6.82 10.41
CA VAL A 98 -0.97 -6.36 9.55
C VAL A 98 -1.56 -5.90 8.21
N GLY A 99 -1.26 -4.66 7.84
CA GLY A 99 -1.62 -4.06 6.57
C GLY A 99 -0.37 -3.83 5.73
N ILE A 100 -0.26 -4.55 4.63
CA ILE A 100 0.87 -4.51 3.71
C ILE A 100 0.43 -3.86 2.41
N GLU A 101 1.16 -2.88 1.94
CA GLU A 101 1.00 -2.27 0.62
C GLU A 101 1.91 -2.99 -0.36
N PHE A 102 1.36 -3.47 -1.48
CA PHE A 102 2.15 -4.10 -2.54
C PHE A 102 2.30 -3.15 -3.71
N PHE A 103 3.50 -3.13 -4.29
CA PHE A 103 3.83 -2.26 -5.41
C PHE A 103 3.84 -2.97 -6.76
N ASP A 104 3.91 -4.30 -6.72
CA ASP A 104 4.08 -5.15 -7.88
C ASP A 104 3.01 -6.23 -7.91
N GLY A 105 2.67 -6.67 -9.13
CA GLY A 105 1.62 -7.65 -9.37
C GLY A 105 0.19 -7.12 -9.33
N THR A 106 -0.72 -8.01 -9.71
CA THR A 106 -2.17 -7.88 -9.62
C THR A 106 -2.69 -8.50 -8.32
N VAL A 107 -3.97 -8.28 -7.99
CA VAL A 107 -4.61 -8.88 -6.81
C VAL A 107 -4.53 -10.41 -6.85
N ASP A 108 -4.73 -11.01 -8.02
CA ASP A 108 -4.73 -12.47 -8.18
C ASP A 108 -3.30 -13.04 -8.02
N GLU A 109 -2.30 -12.38 -8.61
CA GLU A 109 -0.90 -12.77 -8.47
C GLU A 109 -0.42 -12.66 -7.01
N VAL A 110 -0.78 -11.56 -6.33
CA VAL A 110 -0.42 -11.36 -4.92
C VAL A 110 -1.14 -12.36 -4.02
N ASP A 111 -2.42 -12.66 -4.25
CA ASP A 111 -3.13 -13.71 -3.49
C ASP A 111 -2.49 -15.10 -3.69
N ALA A 112 -2.10 -15.45 -4.91
CA ALA A 112 -1.39 -16.70 -5.19
C ALA A 112 -0.01 -16.76 -4.49
N GLN A 113 0.74 -15.65 -4.51
CA GLN A 113 2.01 -15.52 -3.82
C GLN A 113 1.86 -15.63 -2.29
N MET A 114 0.83 -15.02 -1.72
CA MET A 114 0.51 -15.17 -0.30
C MET A 114 0.13 -16.62 0.03
N ALA A 115 -0.63 -17.28 -0.84
CA ALA A 115 -1.01 -18.68 -0.64
C ALA A 115 0.21 -19.61 -0.57
N GLU A 116 1.20 -19.41 -1.46
CA GLU A 116 2.43 -20.18 -1.44
C GLU A 116 3.28 -19.87 -0.19
N ALA A 117 3.37 -18.60 0.22
CA ALA A 117 4.07 -18.22 1.44
C ALA A 117 3.46 -18.88 2.70
N PHE A 118 2.12 -18.89 2.82
CA PHE A 118 1.43 -19.54 3.92
C PHE A 118 1.56 -21.07 3.89
N LYS A 119 1.57 -21.67 2.68
CA LYS A 119 1.81 -23.10 2.49
C LYS A 119 3.19 -23.50 3.00
N GLN A 120 4.23 -22.70 2.77
CA GLN A 120 5.57 -22.92 3.34
C GLN A 120 5.56 -22.84 4.88
N GLY A 121 4.70 -22.00 5.47
CA GLY A 121 4.45 -21.94 6.91
C GLY A 121 3.59 -23.09 7.48
N GLY A 122 3.18 -24.04 6.65
CA GLY A 122 2.35 -25.18 7.02
C GLY A 122 0.86 -24.86 7.15
N TYR A 123 0.40 -23.76 6.55
CA TYR A 123 -1.01 -23.43 6.47
C TYR A 123 -1.62 -23.92 5.15
N ALA A 124 -2.86 -24.39 5.20
CA ALA A 124 -3.66 -24.71 4.02
C ALA A 124 -4.73 -23.63 3.81
N ARG A 125 -4.99 -23.26 2.55
CA ARG A 125 -6.10 -22.37 2.21
C ARG A 125 -7.42 -23.15 2.34
N ASP A 126 -8.26 -22.75 3.30
CA ASP A 126 -9.58 -23.33 3.53
C ASP A 126 -10.62 -22.73 2.57
N LYS A 127 -10.57 -21.41 2.38
CA LYS A 127 -11.48 -20.67 1.50
C LYS A 127 -10.75 -19.56 0.74
N GLY A 128 -11.21 -19.30 -0.48
CA GLY A 128 -10.80 -18.18 -1.32
C GLY A 128 -12.00 -17.67 -2.09
N GLU A 129 -12.54 -16.54 -1.66
CA GLU A 129 -13.78 -15.99 -2.22
C GLU A 129 -13.52 -14.60 -2.82
N PRO A 130 -13.85 -14.39 -4.11
CA PRO A 130 -13.89 -13.06 -4.69
C PRO A 130 -14.93 -12.18 -3.96
N GLN A 131 -14.53 -10.99 -3.54
CA GLN A 131 -15.39 -9.97 -2.94
C GLN A 131 -15.22 -8.64 -3.68
N GLY A 132 -15.97 -8.49 -4.78
CA GLY A 132 -15.86 -7.32 -5.65
C GLY A 132 -14.47 -7.23 -6.29
N HIS A 133 -13.69 -6.20 -5.95
CA HIS A 133 -12.31 -6.00 -6.43
C HIS A 133 -11.24 -6.54 -5.47
N ALA A 134 -11.60 -7.50 -4.64
CA ALA A 134 -10.75 -8.09 -3.63
C ALA A 134 -10.90 -9.62 -3.61
N ILE A 135 -9.90 -10.31 -3.08
CA ILE A 135 -9.95 -11.73 -2.75
C ILE A 135 -9.80 -11.88 -1.24
N ARG A 136 -10.79 -12.51 -0.61
CA ARG A 136 -10.76 -12.86 0.81
C ARG A 136 -10.41 -14.33 0.95
N SER A 137 -9.33 -14.61 1.66
CA SER A 137 -8.79 -15.95 1.86
C SER A 137 -8.69 -16.27 3.35
N VAL A 138 -8.98 -17.51 3.72
CA VAL A 138 -8.80 -18.02 5.08
C VAL A 138 -7.80 -19.17 5.04
N TYR A 139 -6.77 -19.08 5.88
CA TYR A 139 -5.72 -20.08 5.99
C TYR A 139 -5.78 -20.75 7.37
N LYS A 140 -5.67 -22.08 7.39
CA LYS A 140 -5.76 -22.90 8.60
C LYS A 140 -4.54 -23.77 8.79
N LYS A 141 -4.17 -23.97 10.06
CA LYS A 141 -3.12 -24.91 10.48
C LYS A 141 -3.53 -25.53 11.80
N SER A 142 -3.36 -26.85 11.92
CA SER A 142 -3.67 -27.57 13.17
C SER A 142 -2.87 -26.98 14.34
N GLY A 143 -3.54 -26.72 15.46
CA GLY A 143 -2.92 -26.12 16.65
C GLY A 143 -2.52 -24.65 16.47
N SER A 144 -3.07 -23.94 15.48
CA SER A 144 -2.85 -22.51 15.29
C SER A 144 -4.16 -21.78 15.03
N SER A 145 -4.19 -20.47 15.24
CA SER A 145 -5.34 -19.64 14.87
C SER A 145 -5.50 -19.55 13.35
N ASP A 146 -6.74 -19.43 12.91
CA ASP A 146 -7.07 -19.13 11.52
C ASP A 146 -6.51 -17.75 11.14
N VAL A 147 -5.95 -17.65 9.95
CA VAL A 147 -5.43 -16.40 9.40
C VAL A 147 -6.37 -15.92 8.31
N LEU A 148 -6.96 -14.76 8.54
CA LEU A 148 -7.71 -14.04 7.52
C LEU A 148 -6.73 -13.23 6.68
N VAL A 149 -6.81 -13.35 5.36
CA VAL A 149 -6.04 -12.54 4.40
C VAL A 149 -7.01 -11.90 3.42
N TRP A 150 -6.84 -10.61 3.16
CA TRP A 150 -7.68 -9.86 2.22
C TRP A 150 -6.80 -9.06 1.27
N VAL A 151 -6.74 -9.49 0.02
CA VAL A 151 -5.97 -8.83 -1.05
C VAL A 151 -6.91 -7.97 -1.88
N ARG A 152 -6.57 -6.71 -2.13
CA ARG A 152 -7.46 -5.74 -2.78
C ARG A 152 -6.67 -4.70 -3.56
N ARG A 153 -7.29 -4.11 -4.58
CA ARG A 153 -6.79 -2.87 -5.21
C ARG A 153 -7.10 -1.67 -4.32
N GLY A 154 -6.13 -0.77 -4.18
CA GLY A 154 -6.29 0.49 -3.46
C GLY A 154 -6.60 0.37 -1.96
N ALA A 155 -6.72 1.54 -1.31
CA ALA A 155 -7.03 1.68 0.12
C ALA A 155 -8.41 1.09 0.50
N PRO A 156 -8.57 0.37 1.64
CA PRO A 156 -9.84 -0.01 2.27
C PRO A 156 -11.02 0.95 2.06
N ARG A 157 -12.14 0.46 1.49
CA ARG A 157 -13.36 1.28 1.34
C ARG A 157 -14.15 1.16 2.64
N GLY A 158 -14.17 2.22 3.44
CA GLY A 158 -14.91 2.26 4.70
C GLY A 158 -14.11 1.85 5.96
N GLU A 159 -12.83 1.53 5.84
CA GLU A 159 -11.92 1.39 7.01
C GLU A 159 -10.86 2.51 7.03
N ARG A 160 -10.27 2.72 8.21
CA ARG A 160 -9.38 3.83 8.61
C ARG A 160 -8.07 3.97 7.84
N PHE A 161 -7.81 3.17 6.81
CA PHE A 161 -6.48 3.05 6.21
C PHE A 161 -6.50 3.57 4.78
N LYS A 162 -5.96 4.78 4.60
CA LYS A 162 -5.55 5.26 3.28
C LYS A 162 -4.22 4.61 2.92
N LEU A 163 -3.98 4.40 1.62
CA LEU A 163 -2.65 4.08 1.15
C LEU A 163 -1.70 5.20 1.61
N GLN A 164 -0.61 4.82 2.27
CA GLN A 164 0.44 5.72 2.72
C GLN A 164 1.43 5.99 1.58
N GLN A 165 1.71 4.97 0.78
CA GLN A 165 2.62 5.07 -0.35
C GLN A 165 1.87 5.38 -1.66
N PRO A 166 2.28 6.41 -2.43
CA PRO A 166 1.56 6.85 -3.63
C PRO A 166 1.69 5.88 -4.81
N ASP A 167 2.76 5.09 -4.86
CA ASP A 167 3.02 4.08 -5.90
C ASP A 167 2.46 2.69 -5.55
N ALA A 168 1.81 2.53 -4.39
CA ALA A 168 1.19 1.26 -4.01
C ALA A 168 0.02 0.90 -4.93
N LYS A 169 0.04 -0.33 -5.47
CA LYS A 169 -1.03 -0.86 -6.34
C LYS A 169 -2.23 -1.38 -5.55
N GLY A 170 -2.02 -1.77 -4.30
CA GLY A 170 -3.07 -2.26 -3.43
C GLY A 170 -2.57 -2.67 -2.07
N THR A 171 -3.41 -3.39 -1.33
CA THR A 171 -3.10 -3.84 0.02
C THR A 171 -3.41 -5.31 0.24
N VAL A 172 -2.58 -5.96 1.05
CA VAL A 172 -2.87 -7.21 1.75
C VAL A 172 -3.15 -6.87 3.20
N TYR A 173 -4.38 -7.06 3.66
CA TYR A 173 -4.71 -7.00 5.08
C TYR A 173 -4.74 -8.40 5.66
N MET A 174 -4.14 -8.58 6.83
CA MET A 174 -4.10 -9.85 7.54
C MET A 174 -4.52 -9.67 8.99
N ALA A 175 -5.25 -10.64 9.51
CA ALA A 175 -5.65 -10.68 10.91
C ALA A 175 -5.65 -12.13 11.44
N TRP A 176 -5.08 -12.33 12.62
CA TRP A 176 -5.10 -13.62 13.32
C TRP A 176 -5.03 -13.41 14.84
N ASP A 177 -5.62 -14.35 15.59
CA ASP A 177 -5.53 -14.34 17.05
C ASP A 177 -4.06 -14.59 17.46
N VAL A 178 -3.54 -13.76 18.38
CA VAL A 178 -2.16 -13.89 18.92
C VAL A 178 -2.13 -14.86 20.10
N ALA A 179 -3.01 -15.86 20.12
CA ALA A 179 -3.36 -16.63 21.32
C ALA A 179 -2.14 -16.91 22.22
N PRO A 180 -2.21 -16.59 23.53
CA PRO A 180 -1.28 -17.18 24.47
C PRO A 180 -1.57 -18.68 24.49
N ASN A 181 -0.54 -19.50 24.27
CA ASN A 181 -0.63 -20.94 24.48
C ASN A 181 -1.20 -21.26 25.87
#